data_AF-A0A558HQH7-F1
#
_entry.id   AF-A0A558HQH7-F1
#
_cell.length_a   1.000
_cell.length_b   1.000
_cell.length_c   1.000
_cell.angle_alpha   90.00
_cell.angle_beta   90.00
_cell.angle_gamma   90.00
#
_symmetry.space_group_name_H-M   'P 1'
#
loop_
_entity.id
_entity.type
_entity.pdbx_description
1 polymer ?
#
loop_
_entity_poly.entity_id
_entity_poly.type
_entity_poly.pdbx_seq_one_letter_code
_entity_poly.pdbx_strand_id
1 'polypeptide(L)' 'MNSQYTGIVQRVKPGVRGAHSRAAPYPGENGLTWHHHPEREGVMQLIPRAQHKAGGNVQHTLHPGKRGGMENWGGGR' A
#
# COMPACT_ATOMS: atom_id res chain seq x y z
N MET A 1 -3.39 4.19 13.18
CA MET A 1 -4.13 3.89 11.93
C MET A 1 -5.64 4.02 12.10
N ASN A 2 -6.30 3.25 12.99
CA ASN A 2 -7.77 3.29 13.11
C ASN A 2 -8.33 4.65 13.61
N SER A 3 -7.57 5.43 14.37
CA SER A 3 -7.96 6.78 14.80
C SER A 3 -8.01 7.81 13.67
N GLN A 4 -7.15 7.68 12.66
CA GLN A 4 -7.11 8.56 11.48
C GLN A 4 -7.99 8.02 10.34
N TYR A 5 -8.13 6.70 10.26
CA TYR A 5 -8.90 6.00 9.23
C TYR A 5 -9.95 5.11 9.92
N THR A 6 -11.03 5.73 10.39
CA THR A 6 -12.07 5.08 11.20
C THR A 6 -12.75 3.94 10.46
N GLY A 7 -12.57 2.71 10.96
CA GLY A 7 -13.13 1.50 10.34
C GLY A 7 -12.18 0.83 9.35
N ILE A 8 -10.89 1.16 9.36
CA ILE A 8 -9.89 0.57 8.47
C ILE A 8 -9.86 -0.96 8.53
N VAL A 9 -9.97 -1.55 9.74
CA VAL A 9 -9.96 -3.01 9.93
C VAL A 9 -11.09 -3.67 9.13
N GLN A 10 -12.28 -3.09 9.17
CA GLN A 10 -13.45 -3.60 8.45
C GLN A 10 -13.29 -3.49 6.93
N ARG A 11 -12.51 -2.52 6.45
CA ARG A 11 -12.27 -2.28 5.02
C ARG A 11 -11.14 -3.14 4.44
N VAL A 12 -10.22 -3.61 5.28
CA VAL A 12 -9.09 -4.46 4.86
C VAL A 12 -9.33 -5.94 5.10
N LYS A 13 -10.25 -6.31 6.00
CA LYS A 13 -10.53 -7.71 6.30
C LYS A 13 -11.01 -8.45 5.05
N PRO A 14 -10.72 -9.75 4.93
CA PRO A 14 -11.22 -10.53 3.81
C PRO A 14 -12.76 -10.61 3.84
N GLY A 15 -13.35 -10.74 2.65
CA GLY A 15 -14.78 -11.01 2.51
C GLY A 15 -15.15 -12.42 2.98
N VAL A 16 -16.44 -12.74 2.91
CA VAL A 16 -16.98 -14.05 3.36
C VAL A 16 -16.33 -15.27 2.70
N ARG A 17 -15.74 -15.09 1.51
CA ARG A 17 -15.01 -16.13 0.77
C ARG A 17 -13.48 -16.04 0.92
N GLY A 18 -12.97 -15.30 1.91
CA GLY A 18 -11.53 -15.20 2.21
C GLY A 18 -10.74 -14.22 1.34
N ALA A 19 -11.31 -13.71 0.25
CA ALA A 19 -10.61 -12.77 -0.63
C ALA A 19 -10.56 -11.35 -0.05
N HIS A 20 -9.41 -10.69 -0.15
CA HIS A 20 -9.26 -9.26 0.12
C HIS A 20 -9.72 -8.42 -1.08
N SER A 21 -10.22 -7.21 -0.81
CA SER A 21 -10.53 -6.25 -1.87
C SER A 21 -9.26 -5.79 -2.58
N ARG A 22 -9.32 -5.73 -3.92
CA ARG A 22 -8.28 -5.10 -4.75
C ARG A 22 -8.30 -3.57 -4.67
N ALA A 23 -9.43 -3.00 -4.26
CA ALA A 23 -9.55 -1.56 -4.11
C ALA A 23 -8.82 -1.07 -2.86
N ALA A 24 -8.36 0.17 -2.91
CA ALA A 24 -7.84 0.84 -1.72
C ALA A 24 -8.99 1.10 -0.72
N PRO A 25 -8.78 0.88 0.58
CA PRO A 25 -9.85 0.99 1.59
C PRO A 25 -10.37 2.42 1.78
N TYR A 26 -9.52 3.42 1.52
CA TYR A 26 -9.85 4.86 1.51
C TYR A 26 -9.31 5.46 0.21
N PRO A 27 -10.10 5.57 -0.86
CA PRO A 27 -9.65 6.19 -2.10
C PRO A 27 -9.51 7.72 -1.96
N GLY A 28 -8.86 8.35 -2.95
CA GLY A 28 -8.65 9.80 -3.00
C GLY A 28 -7.26 10.24 -2.56
N GLU A 29 -6.93 11.51 -2.79
CA GLU A 29 -5.59 12.07 -2.57
C GLU A 29 -5.16 12.05 -1.09
N ASN A 30 -6.12 12.25 -0.18
CA ASN A 30 -5.89 12.15 1.27
C ASN A 30 -6.14 10.73 1.82
N GLY A 31 -6.33 9.77 0.93
CA GLY A 31 -6.65 8.38 1.24
C GLY A 31 -5.43 7.49 1.45
N LEU A 32 -5.69 6.19 1.44
CA LEU A 32 -4.69 5.13 1.50
C LEU A 32 -4.57 4.43 0.16
N THR A 33 -3.45 3.75 -0.06
CA THR A 33 -3.24 2.92 -1.24
C THR A 33 -2.38 1.71 -0.87
N TRP A 34 -2.57 0.62 -1.62
CA TRP A 34 -1.77 -0.58 -1.47
C TRP A 34 -0.38 -0.37 -2.07
N HIS A 35 0.65 -0.72 -1.33
CA HIS A 35 2.05 -0.63 -1.71
C HIS A 35 2.74 -1.97 -1.49
N HIS A 36 3.57 -2.39 -2.44
CA HIS A 36 4.36 -3.61 -2.33
C HIS A 36 5.58 -3.35 -1.44
N HIS A 37 5.70 -4.02 -0.29
CA HIS A 37 6.86 -3.85 0.59
C HIS A 37 8.18 -4.07 -0.17
N PRO A 38 9.17 -3.16 -0.10
CA PRO A 38 10.35 -3.23 -0.95
C PRO A 38 11.19 -4.50 -0.73
N GLU A 39 11.24 -4.99 0.51
CA GLU A 39 12.13 -6.09 0.92
C GLU A 39 11.41 -7.40 1.30
N ARG A 40 10.07 -7.41 1.37
CA ARG A 40 9.31 -8.56 1.87
C ARG A 40 8.34 -9.02 0.79
N GLU A 41 8.71 -10.08 0.09
CA GLU A 41 7.91 -10.63 -1.00
C GLU A 41 6.52 -11.07 -0.52
N GLY A 42 5.50 -10.82 -1.34
CA GLY A 42 4.10 -11.13 -1.02
C GLY A 42 3.47 -10.22 0.04
N VAL A 43 4.21 -9.29 0.64
CA VAL A 43 3.68 -8.40 1.68
C VAL A 43 3.21 -7.08 1.06
N MET A 44 1.90 -6.87 1.12
CA MET A 44 1.28 -5.58 0.82
C MET A 44 1.14 -4.75 2.10
N GLN A 45 1.47 -3.46 2.02
CA GLN A 45 1.26 -2.50 3.09
C GLN A 45 0.35 -1.35 2.63
N LEU A 46 -0.37 -0.76 3.59
CA LEU A 46 -1.13 0.46 3.33
C LEU A 46 -0.28 1.67 3.65
N ILE A 47 -0.22 2.62 2.70
CA ILE A 47 0.42 3.91 2.90
C ILE A 47 -0.52 5.04 2.45
N PRO A 48 -0.41 6.26 3.02
CA PRO A 48 -1.05 7.45 2.48
C PRO A 48 -0.73 7.64 1.00
N ARG A 49 -1.74 7.96 0.19
CA ARG A 49 -1.56 8.16 -1.26
C ARG A 49 -0.59 9.30 -1.57
N ALA A 50 -0.59 10.36 -0.76
CA ALA A 50 0.37 11.44 -0.87
C ALA A 50 1.82 10.97 -0.70
N GLN A 51 2.09 10.03 0.23
CA GLN A 51 3.43 9.47 0.41
C GLN A 51 3.83 8.56 -0.75
N HIS A 52 2.89 7.76 -1.28
CA HIS A 52 3.16 6.91 -2.45
C HIS A 52 3.58 7.71 -3.70
N LYS A 53 3.16 8.98 -3.79
CA LYS A 53 3.50 9.89 -4.90
C LYS A 53 4.67 10.83 -4.55
N ALA A 54 5.13 10.85 -3.31
CA ALA A 54 6.10 11.83 -2.84
C ALA A 54 7.50 11.49 -3.33
N GLY A 55 8.20 12.48 -3.89
CA GLY A 55 9.60 12.36 -4.28
C GLY A 55 10.57 12.39 -3.10
N GLY A 56 11.87 12.42 -3.43
CA GLY A 56 12.94 12.62 -2.45
C GLY A 56 13.05 11.48 -1.43
N ASN A 57 13.23 11.83 -0.16
CA ASN A 57 13.50 10.85 0.90
C ASN A 57 12.36 9.84 1.11
N VAL A 58 11.11 10.25 0.88
CA VAL A 58 9.95 9.35 0.96
C VAL A 58 10.04 8.30 -0.15
N GLN A 59 10.28 8.73 -1.40
CA GLN A 59 10.52 7.82 -2.52
C GLN A 59 11.68 6.86 -2.24
N HIS A 60 12.81 7.34 -1.71
CA HIS A 60 13.97 6.48 -1.41
C HIS A 60 13.70 5.45 -0.31
N THR A 61 12.87 5.80 0.67
CA THR A 61 12.50 4.87 1.75
C THR A 61 11.54 3.78 1.24
N LEU A 62 10.58 4.16 0.40
CA LEU A 62 9.59 3.23 -0.17
C LEU A 62 10.15 2.40 -1.35
N HIS A 63 11.12 2.96 -2.07
CA HIS A 63 11.76 2.37 -3.25
C HIS A 63 13.30 2.51 -3.19
N PRO A 64 13.98 1.76 -2.29
CA PRO A 64 15.44 1.77 -2.20
C PRO A 64 16.09 1.38 -3.53
N GLY A 65 17.13 2.12 -3.94
CA GLY A 65 17.78 1.89 -5.24
C GLY A 65 16.88 2.15 -6.46
N LYS A 66 15.79 2.92 -6.28
CA LYS A 66 14.74 3.20 -7.27
C LYS A 66 13.92 1.97 -7.67
N ARG A 67 14.05 0.87 -6.93
CA ARG A 67 13.29 -0.37 -7.13
C ARG A 67 12.32 -0.54 -5.96
N GLY A 68 11.07 -0.85 -6.27
CA GLY A 68 10.04 -1.11 -5.26
C GLY A 68 9.66 -2.58 -5.21
N GLY A 69 8.83 -2.94 -4.23
CA GLY A 69 8.31 -4.32 -4.15
C GLY A 69 7.53 -4.75 -5.41
N MET A 70 6.94 -3.80 -6.13
CA MET A 70 6.25 -4.07 -7.40
C MET A 70 7.22 -4.62 -8.46
N GLU A 71 8.39 -4.00 -8.58
CA GLU A 71 9.44 -4.45 -9.51
C GLU A 71 10.11 -5.72 -9.01
N ASN A 72 10.42 -5.77 -7.71
CA ASN A 72 11.17 -6.88 -7.12
C ASN A 72 10.38 -8.20 -7.15
N TRP A 73 9.07 -8.16 -6.87
CA TRP A 73 8.25 -9.37 -6.71
C TRP A 73 6.78 -9.22 -7.11
N GLY A 74 6.27 -8.00 -7.29
CA GLY A 74 4.88 -7.74 -7.68
C GLY A 74 4.55 -8.06 -9.14
N GLY A 75 5.50 -8.62 -9.90
CA GLY A 75 5.33 -8.96 -11.31
C GLY A 75 5.39 -7.74 -12.23
N GLY A 76 6.24 -6.75 -11.89
CA GLY A 76 6.47 -5.52 -12.64
C GLY A 76 6.37 -5.71 -14.16
N ARG A 77 5.54 -4.89 -14.80
CA ARG A 77 5.42 -4.81 -16.26
C ARG A 77 6.26 -3.66 -16.78
#